data_AF-A0A0C4DG23-F1
#
_entry.id   AF-A0A0C4DG23-F1
#
_cell.length_a   1.000
_cell.length_b   1.000
_cell.length_c   1.000
_cell.angle_alpha   90.00
_cell.angle_beta   90.00
_cell.angle_gamma   90.00
#
_symmetry.space_group_name_H-M   'P 1'
#
loop_
_entity.id
_entity.type
_entity.pdbx_description
1 polymer ?
#
loop_
_entity_poly.entity_id
_entity_poly.type
_entity_poly.pdbx_seq_one_letter_code
_entity_poly.pdbx_strand_id
1 'polypeptide(L)'
;MGNPENIEDAYVAVIRPKNTASLNSREYRAKSYEILLHEVPIEGQKKKRKKVLLETKLQGNSEITQGILDYVVETTKPISPANQGIRGKRVVLMKKFPLDGEKMGREASLFIVPSVVKDNTKYTYTPGCPIFYCLQDIMRVCSESSTHFATLTARMLIALDKWLDERHAQSHFIPALFRPSPLERIKTNVINPAYATESGQTENSLHMGYSALEIKSKMLALEKADTCIYNPLFGSDLQYTNR
;
A
#
# COMPACT_ATOMS: atom_id res chain seq x y z
N MET A 1 19.44 -28.37 -0.65
CA MET A 1 17.98 -28.44 -0.42
C MET A 1 17.55 -27.04 -0.02
N GLY A 2 16.78 -26.35 -0.87
CA GLY A 2 16.45 -24.94 -0.71
C GLY A 2 15.59 -24.69 0.52
N ASN A 3 15.93 -23.65 1.28
CA ASN A 3 15.08 -23.14 2.35
C ASN A 3 13.67 -22.93 1.79
N PRO A 4 12.60 -23.43 2.46
CA PRO A 4 11.26 -23.01 2.09
C PRO A 4 11.22 -21.49 2.23
N GLU A 5 10.92 -20.83 1.13
CA GLU A 5 10.77 -19.38 1.07
C GLU A 5 9.96 -18.91 2.29
N ASN A 6 10.41 -17.86 2.98
CA ASN A 6 9.69 -17.29 4.12
C ASN A 6 8.34 -16.76 3.63
N ILE A 7 7.32 -17.62 3.64
CA ILE A 7 5.94 -17.26 3.33
C ILE A 7 5.40 -16.51 4.56
N GLU A 8 5.31 -15.20 4.45
CA GLU A 8 4.66 -14.36 5.45
C GLU A 8 3.14 -14.35 5.22
N ASP A 9 2.37 -14.61 6.29
CA ASP A 9 0.91 -14.52 6.27
C ASP A 9 0.51 -13.03 6.22
N ALA A 10 -0.09 -12.58 5.11
CA ALA A 10 -0.46 -11.19 4.87
C ALA A 10 -1.97 -11.00 4.90
N TYR A 11 -2.45 -10.22 5.86
CA TYR A 11 -3.83 -9.79 5.98
C TYR A 11 -4.02 -8.42 5.37
N VAL A 12 -5.11 -8.24 4.62
CA VAL A 12 -5.35 -7.03 3.83
C VAL A 12 -6.66 -6.36 4.25
N ALA A 13 -6.56 -5.13 4.75
CA ALA A 13 -7.67 -4.24 5.05
C ALA A 13 -7.87 -3.25 3.91
N VAL A 14 -8.82 -3.55 3.01
CA VAL A 14 -9.25 -2.61 1.96
C VAL A 14 -10.25 -1.63 2.56
N ILE A 15 -9.87 -0.37 2.68
CA ILE A 15 -10.66 0.67 3.35
C ILE A 15 -11.01 1.76 2.36
N ARG A 16 -12.26 2.26 2.44
CA ARG A 16 -12.68 3.46 1.71
C ARG A 16 -13.43 4.44 2.62
N PRO A 17 -13.30 5.75 2.40
CA PRO A 17 -14.15 6.74 3.04
C PRO A 17 -15.50 6.80 2.33
N LYS A 18 -16.58 7.06 3.08
CA LYS A 18 -17.92 7.34 2.54
C LYS A 18 -18.04 8.75 1.95
N ASN A 19 -17.24 9.69 2.46
CA ASN A 19 -17.24 11.07 2.00
C ASN A 19 -15.82 11.64 2.13
N THR A 20 -15.30 12.25 1.06
CA THR A 20 -13.98 12.88 1.02
C THR A 20 -13.85 14.04 2.02
N ALA A 21 -14.93 14.74 2.35
CA ALA A 21 -14.92 15.83 3.34
C ALA A 21 -14.53 15.35 4.74
N SER A 22 -14.82 14.08 5.07
CA SER A 22 -14.50 13.51 6.39
C SER A 22 -13.00 13.28 6.61
N LEU A 23 -12.19 13.26 5.54
CA LEU A 23 -10.76 12.95 5.59
C LEU A 23 -9.92 14.07 6.22
N ASN A 24 -10.38 15.32 6.16
CA ASN A 24 -9.65 16.48 6.70
C ASN A 24 -10.00 16.78 8.17
N SER A 25 -10.95 16.04 8.75
CA SER A 25 -11.32 16.18 10.16
C SER A 25 -10.23 15.59 11.06
N ARG A 26 -9.91 16.29 12.15
CA ARG A 26 -9.08 15.74 13.25
C ARG A 26 -9.86 14.75 14.12
N GLU A 27 -11.18 14.81 14.10
CA GLU A 27 -12.05 13.87 14.83
C GLU A 27 -12.29 12.63 13.97
N TYR A 28 -11.89 11.46 14.50
CA TYR A 28 -12.17 10.18 13.88
C TYR A 28 -13.62 9.76 14.11
N ARG A 29 -14.24 9.24 13.05
CA ARG A 29 -15.59 8.67 13.11
C ARG A 29 -15.62 7.37 12.30
N ALA A 30 -15.73 6.23 12.99
CA ALA A 30 -15.80 4.91 12.35
C ALA A 30 -16.91 4.83 11.27
N LYS A 31 -18.03 5.53 11.44
CA LYS A 31 -19.14 5.55 10.46
C LYS A 31 -18.77 6.14 9.10
N SER A 32 -17.68 6.91 9.03
CA SER A 32 -17.16 7.53 7.81
C SER A 32 -16.38 6.56 6.94
N TYR A 33 -16.09 5.35 7.45
CA TYR A 33 -15.28 4.35 6.76
C TYR A 33 -16.06 3.07 6.50
N GLU A 34 -15.71 2.42 5.39
CA GLU A 34 -16.12 1.07 5.08
C GLU A 34 -14.90 0.20 4.84
N ILE A 35 -15.00 -1.06 5.26
CA ILE A 35 -13.96 -2.05 5.14
C ILE A 35 -14.48 -3.29 4.42
N LEU A 36 -13.65 -3.86 3.56
CA LEU A 36 -13.97 -5.08 2.82
C LEU A 36 -13.67 -6.31 3.69
N LEU A 37 -14.68 -7.17 3.87
CA LEU A 37 -14.56 -8.44 4.62
C LEU A 37 -15.17 -9.59 3.83
N HIS A 38 -14.71 -10.80 4.11
CA HIS A 38 -15.19 -12.02 3.49
C HIS A 38 -16.03 -12.84 4.48
N GLU A 39 -17.13 -13.45 4.01
CA GLU A 39 -18.00 -14.28 4.84
C GLU A 39 -17.77 -15.78 4.57
N VAL A 40 -17.05 -16.42 5.49
CA VAL A 40 -16.70 -17.85 5.41
C VAL A 40 -17.67 -18.67 6.26
N PRO A 41 -18.18 -19.82 5.78
CA PRO A 41 -18.97 -20.72 6.62
C PRO A 41 -18.15 -21.23 7.82
N ILE A 42 -18.80 -21.37 8.98
CA ILE A 42 -18.15 -21.96 10.16
C ILE A 42 -18.13 -23.48 10.00
N GLU A 43 -16.96 -24.10 10.18
CA GLU A 43 -16.81 -25.56 10.14
C GLU A 43 -17.81 -26.24 11.09
N GLY A 44 -18.58 -27.18 10.55
CA GLY A 44 -19.64 -27.88 11.30
C GLY A 44 -20.99 -27.16 11.38
N GLN A 45 -21.13 -25.90 10.98
CA GLN A 45 -22.42 -25.18 11.00
C GLN A 45 -22.79 -24.58 9.64
N LYS A 46 -23.60 -25.30 8.86
CA LYS A 46 -24.01 -24.93 7.48
C LYS A 46 -24.70 -23.55 7.36
N LYS A 47 -25.28 -23.01 8.44
CA LYS A 47 -26.01 -21.73 8.43
C LYS A 47 -25.25 -20.55 9.04
N LYS A 48 -24.19 -20.78 9.83
CA LYS A 48 -23.45 -19.68 10.46
C LYS A 48 -22.22 -19.33 9.64
N ARG A 49 -22.03 -18.04 9.40
CA ARG A 49 -20.86 -17.49 8.69
C ARG A 49 -20.07 -16.61 9.65
N LYS A 50 -18.75 -16.66 9.54
CA LYS A 50 -17.82 -15.76 10.22
C LYS A 50 -17.23 -14.78 9.23
N LYS A 51 -17.02 -13.54 9.66
CA LYS A 51 -16.36 -12.50 8.88
C LYS A 51 -14.86 -12.55 9.11
N VAL A 52 -14.09 -12.50 8.02
CA VAL A 52 -12.63 -12.51 8.04
C VAL A 52 -12.09 -11.41 7.13
N LEU A 53 -10.90 -10.90 7.47
CA LEU A 53 -10.13 -10.05 6.56
C LEU A 53 -9.67 -10.86 5.33
N LEU A 54 -9.32 -10.16 4.25
CA LEU A 54 -8.69 -10.81 3.11
C LEU A 54 -7.30 -11.31 3.50
N GLU A 55 -6.94 -12.50 3.05
CA GLU A 55 -5.68 -13.16 3.39
C GLU A 55 -4.99 -13.60 2.10
N THR A 56 -3.70 -13.30 2.00
CA THR A 56 -2.83 -13.76 0.93
C THR A 56 -1.47 -14.20 1.48
N LYS A 57 -0.78 -15.05 0.73
CA LYS A 57 0.55 -15.55 1.07
C LYS A 57 1.55 -14.84 0.17
N LEU A 58 2.48 -14.10 0.78
CA LEU A 58 3.53 -13.41 0.03
C LEU A 58 4.73 -14.33 -0.14
N GLN A 59 5.23 -14.42 -1.38
CA GLN A 59 6.50 -15.07 -1.68
C GLN A 59 7.63 -14.06 -1.53
N GLY A 60 8.72 -14.46 -0.87
CA GLY A 60 9.81 -13.55 -0.46
C GLY A 60 10.58 -12.88 -1.61
N ASN A 61 10.45 -13.35 -2.85
CA ASN A 61 11.14 -12.80 -4.02
C ASN A 61 10.30 -11.79 -4.84
N SER A 62 9.01 -11.61 -4.53
CA SER A 62 8.12 -10.71 -5.28
C SER A 62 7.95 -9.36 -4.58
N GLU A 63 7.71 -8.30 -5.35
CA GLU A 63 7.43 -6.98 -4.81
C GLU A 63 6.09 -7.00 -4.04
N ILE A 64 6.18 -6.87 -2.71
CA ILE A 64 5.06 -6.96 -1.76
C ILE A 64 3.89 -6.05 -2.16
N THR A 65 4.21 -4.81 -2.54
CA THR A 65 3.21 -3.80 -2.91
C THR A 65 2.42 -4.23 -4.14
N GLN A 66 3.11 -4.70 -5.17
CA GLN A 66 2.48 -5.13 -6.42
C GLN A 66 1.65 -6.39 -6.21
N GLY A 67 2.19 -7.39 -5.49
CA GLY A 67 1.48 -8.63 -5.16
C GLY A 67 0.17 -8.39 -4.41
N ILE A 68 0.15 -7.48 -3.43
CA ILE A 68 -1.08 -7.14 -2.68
C ILE A 68 -2.08 -6.39 -3.57
N LEU A 69 -1.62 -5.44 -4.39
CA LEU A 69 -2.51 -4.68 -5.28
C LEU A 69 -3.16 -5.59 -6.34
N ASP A 70 -2.39 -6.51 -6.92
CA ASP A 70 -2.89 -7.47 -7.91
C ASP A 70 -3.87 -8.45 -7.28
N TYR A 71 -3.55 -8.97 -6.09
CA TYR A 71 -4.45 -9.82 -5.31
C TYR A 71 -5.79 -9.12 -4.99
N VAL A 72 -5.75 -7.85 -4.58
CA VAL A 72 -6.97 -7.08 -4.30
C VAL A 72 -7.79 -6.90 -5.57
N VAL A 73 -7.15 -6.56 -6.70
CA VAL A 73 -7.85 -6.43 -7.99
C VAL A 73 -8.52 -7.74 -8.36
N GLU A 74 -7.79 -8.86 -8.33
CA GLU A 74 -8.27 -10.19 -8.71
C GLU A 74 -9.44 -10.66 -7.84
N THR A 75 -9.28 -10.59 -6.51
CA THR A 75 -10.27 -11.03 -5.52
C THR A 75 -11.55 -10.20 -5.59
N THR A 76 -11.46 -8.96 -6.07
CA THR A 76 -12.60 -8.04 -6.16
C THR A 76 -13.19 -7.90 -7.56
N LYS A 77 -12.68 -8.62 -8.58
CA LYS A 77 -13.29 -8.66 -9.92
C LYS A 77 -14.78 -9.00 -9.87
N PRO A 78 -15.24 -10.07 -9.18
CA PRO A 78 -16.64 -10.49 -9.27
C PRO A 78 -17.65 -9.47 -8.74
N ILE A 79 -17.23 -8.64 -7.79
CA ILE A 79 -18.09 -7.65 -7.12
C ILE A 79 -18.05 -6.28 -7.79
N SER A 80 -17.03 -6.04 -8.63
CA SER A 80 -16.79 -4.74 -9.26
C SER A 80 -17.59 -4.57 -10.56
N PRO A 81 -18.05 -3.35 -10.88
CA PRO A 81 -18.65 -3.07 -12.18
C PRO A 81 -17.71 -3.45 -13.31
N ALA A 82 -18.24 -4.14 -14.32
CA ALA A 82 -17.50 -4.60 -15.51
C ALA A 82 -16.25 -5.45 -15.19
N ASN A 83 -16.21 -6.14 -14.03
CA ASN A 83 -15.13 -7.03 -13.63
C ASN A 83 -13.73 -6.38 -13.61
N GLN A 84 -13.66 -5.07 -13.39
CA GLN A 84 -12.40 -4.31 -13.43
C GLN A 84 -11.55 -4.46 -12.16
N GLY A 85 -12.12 -4.96 -11.07
CA GLY A 85 -11.52 -5.03 -9.75
C GLY A 85 -11.38 -3.65 -9.08
N ILE A 86 -11.09 -3.67 -7.79
CA ILE A 86 -10.80 -2.47 -7.00
C ILE A 86 -9.31 -2.17 -7.08
N ARG A 87 -8.96 -1.00 -7.62
CA ARG A 87 -7.57 -0.53 -7.65
C ARG A 87 -7.24 0.25 -6.39
N GLY A 88 -6.41 -0.33 -5.53
CA GLY A 88 -5.84 0.36 -4.37
C GLY A 88 -4.93 1.52 -4.78
N LYS A 89 -4.87 2.56 -3.95
CA LYS A 89 -4.00 3.73 -4.20
C LYS A 89 -2.53 3.50 -3.78
N ARG A 90 -2.33 2.61 -2.80
CA ARG A 90 -1.05 2.23 -2.19
C ARG A 90 -1.27 1.05 -1.24
N VAL A 91 -0.18 0.50 -0.73
CA VAL A 91 -0.16 -0.51 0.34
C VAL A 91 0.66 0.04 1.49
N VAL A 92 0.15 -0.06 2.72
CA VAL A 92 0.83 0.42 3.93
C VAL A 92 0.84 -0.70 4.97
N LEU A 93 2.02 -1.12 5.41
CA LEU A 93 2.14 -2.02 6.57
C LEU A 93 1.72 -1.25 7.82
N MET A 94 0.68 -1.73 8.50
CA MET A 94 0.20 -1.11 9.73
C MET A 94 0.91 -1.67 10.96
N LYS A 95 0.83 -3.00 11.14
CA LYS A 95 1.34 -3.68 12.33
C LYS A 95 1.50 -5.18 12.04
N LYS A 96 2.49 -5.80 12.67
CA LYS A 96 2.64 -7.26 12.75
C LYS A 96 1.98 -7.79 14.01
N PHE A 97 1.26 -8.89 13.88
CA PHE A 97 0.52 -9.53 14.97
C PHE A 97 1.13 -10.90 15.26
N PRO A 98 1.50 -11.19 16.52
CA PRO A 98 1.96 -12.52 16.88
C PRO A 98 0.80 -13.52 16.75
N LEU A 99 1.10 -14.66 16.14
CA LEU A 99 0.17 -15.76 16.00
C LEU A 99 0.19 -16.65 17.25
N ASP A 100 -1.00 -17.00 17.74
CA ASP A 100 -1.19 -17.87 18.89
C ASP A 100 -1.34 -19.34 18.45
N GLY A 101 -1.05 -20.30 19.35
CA GLY A 101 -1.26 -21.74 19.11
C GLY A 101 -0.15 -22.42 18.30
N GLU A 102 -0.52 -23.30 17.36
CA GLU A 102 0.42 -24.13 16.56
C GLU A 102 1.42 -23.32 15.69
N LYS A 103 1.16 -22.02 15.50
CA LYS A 103 2.03 -21.09 14.77
C LYS A 103 2.83 -20.16 15.69
N MET A 104 2.98 -20.48 16.98
CA MET A 104 3.80 -19.70 17.92
C MET A 104 5.20 -19.44 17.34
N GLY A 105 5.60 -18.17 17.30
CA GLY A 105 6.87 -17.71 16.71
C GLY A 105 6.75 -17.18 15.28
N ARG A 106 5.58 -17.30 14.62
CA ARG A 106 5.28 -16.63 13.35
C ARG A 106 4.45 -15.36 13.58
N GLU A 107 4.65 -14.39 12.71
CA GLU A 107 3.92 -13.13 12.70
C GLU A 107 3.05 -13.01 11.47
N ALA A 108 1.87 -12.44 11.64
CA ALA A 108 0.98 -12.05 10.55
C ALA A 108 1.02 -10.54 10.35
N SER A 109 1.21 -10.11 9.10
CA SER A 109 1.32 -8.69 8.76
C SER A 109 -0.04 -8.14 8.31
N LEU A 110 -0.50 -7.04 8.92
CA LEU A 110 -1.70 -6.33 8.47
C LEU A 110 -1.32 -5.16 7.56
N PHE A 111 -1.81 -5.21 6.32
CA PHE A 111 -1.63 -4.18 5.31
C PHE A 111 -2.93 -3.42 5.07
N ILE A 112 -2.83 -2.10 5.00
CA ILE A 112 -3.93 -1.20 4.64
C ILE A 112 -3.83 -0.89 3.15
N VAL A 113 -4.95 -1.07 2.45
CA VAL A 113 -5.09 -0.72 1.03
C VAL A 113 -6.18 0.34 0.90
N PRO A 114 -5.81 1.63 0.83
CA PRO A 114 -6.75 2.71 0.66
C PRO A 114 -7.37 2.66 -0.73
N SER A 115 -8.69 2.73 -0.78
CA SER A 115 -9.48 2.82 -2.00
C SER A 115 -10.35 4.07 -1.96
N VAL A 116 -10.44 4.76 -3.09
CA VAL A 116 -11.37 5.87 -3.28
C VAL A 116 -12.32 5.43 -4.37
N VAL A 117 -13.50 5.04 -3.95
CA VAL A 117 -14.52 4.54 -4.85
C VAL A 117 -15.41 5.72 -5.24
N LYS A 118 -15.63 5.90 -6.55
CA LYS A 118 -16.54 6.94 -7.06
C LYS A 118 -17.95 6.68 -6.55
N ASP A 119 -18.66 7.73 -6.11
CA ASP A 119 -19.97 7.67 -5.42
C ASP A 119 -21.10 6.89 -6.16
N ASN A 120 -20.89 6.46 -7.41
CA ASN A 120 -21.89 5.77 -8.24
C ASN A 120 -21.59 4.30 -8.57
N THR A 121 -20.50 3.71 -8.06
CA THR A 121 -20.25 2.27 -8.31
C THR A 121 -21.04 1.40 -7.34
N LYS A 122 -22.07 0.73 -7.85
CA LYS A 122 -22.80 -0.31 -7.13
C LYS A 122 -21.99 -1.61 -7.17
N TYR A 123 -21.69 -2.16 -6.00
CA TYR A 123 -21.07 -3.48 -5.88
C TYR A 123 -22.19 -4.51 -5.79
N THR A 124 -22.11 -5.53 -6.64
CA THR A 124 -23.09 -6.62 -6.61
C THR A 124 -22.72 -7.59 -5.51
N TYR A 125 -23.71 -8.01 -4.72
CA TYR A 125 -23.52 -9.09 -3.76
C TYR A 125 -23.41 -10.42 -4.51
N THR A 126 -22.31 -11.14 -4.26
CA THR A 126 -22.12 -12.51 -4.73
C THR A 126 -21.76 -13.37 -3.53
N PRO A 127 -22.49 -14.48 -3.27
CA PRO A 127 -22.18 -15.36 -2.14
C PRO A 127 -20.74 -15.84 -2.17
N GLY A 128 -20.04 -15.74 -1.04
CA GLY A 128 -18.63 -16.11 -0.96
C GLY A 128 -17.71 -15.15 -1.70
N CYS A 129 -18.11 -13.89 -1.92
CA CYS A 129 -17.24 -12.80 -2.34
C CYS A 129 -17.09 -11.75 -1.22
N PRO A 130 -16.03 -10.92 -1.24
CA PRO A 130 -15.86 -9.86 -0.25
C PRO A 130 -16.91 -8.74 -0.36
N ILE A 131 -17.31 -8.16 0.77
CA ILE A 131 -18.36 -7.14 0.85
C ILE A 131 -17.90 -5.98 1.73
N PHE A 132 -18.30 -4.76 1.37
CA PHE A 132 -18.04 -3.57 2.18
C PHE A 132 -19.01 -3.49 3.35
N TYR A 133 -18.47 -3.36 4.56
CA TYR A 133 -19.22 -3.11 5.78
C TYR A 133 -18.81 -1.78 6.39
N CYS A 134 -19.80 -1.05 6.93
CA CYS A 134 -19.54 0.15 7.71
C CYS A 134 -18.72 -0.20 8.94
N LEU A 135 -17.61 0.50 9.17
CA LEU A 135 -16.69 0.17 10.27
C LEU A 135 -17.38 0.36 11.63
N GLN A 136 -18.30 1.32 11.77
CA GLN A 136 -19.12 1.48 12.98
C GLN A 136 -19.92 0.21 13.32
N ASP A 137 -20.52 -0.44 12.33
CA ASP A 137 -21.33 -1.64 12.55
C ASP A 137 -20.45 -2.84 12.91
N ILE A 138 -19.24 -2.90 12.33
CA ILE A 138 -18.23 -3.89 12.69
C ILE A 138 -17.80 -3.69 14.14
N MET A 139 -17.41 -2.47 14.54
CA MET A 139 -16.91 -2.20 15.88
C MET A 139 -17.94 -2.39 17.00
N ARG A 140 -19.24 -2.32 16.69
CA ARG A 140 -20.31 -2.67 17.65
C ARG A 140 -20.38 -4.16 17.99
N VAL A 141 -19.93 -5.03 17.08
CA VAL A 141 -20.01 -6.49 17.19
C VAL A 141 -18.63 -7.13 17.38
N CYS A 142 -17.56 -6.37 17.12
CA CYS A 142 -16.18 -6.81 17.21
C CYS A 142 -15.80 -7.02 18.69
N SER A 143 -15.63 -8.28 19.06
CA SER A 143 -15.06 -8.69 20.34
C SER A 143 -14.18 -9.91 20.07
N GLU A 144 -13.08 -10.05 20.82
CA GLU A 144 -12.18 -11.21 20.71
C GLU A 144 -12.89 -12.52 21.07
N SER A 145 -13.95 -12.45 21.88
CA SER A 145 -14.81 -13.59 22.25
C SER A 145 -16.01 -13.80 21.31
N SER A 146 -16.17 -12.98 20.27
CA SER A 146 -17.32 -13.05 19.37
C SER A 146 -17.22 -14.22 18.39
N THR A 147 -18.30 -14.99 18.24
CA THR A 147 -18.37 -16.06 17.23
C THR A 147 -18.54 -15.52 15.80
N HIS A 148 -18.79 -14.21 15.64
CA HIS A 148 -19.04 -13.59 14.34
C HIS A 148 -17.76 -13.27 13.55
N PHE A 149 -16.60 -13.25 14.23
CA PHE A 149 -15.30 -12.93 13.63
C PHE A 149 -14.29 -14.02 13.99
N ALA A 150 -13.29 -14.22 13.12
CA ALA A 150 -12.11 -14.96 13.54
C ALA A 150 -11.34 -14.14 14.60
N THR A 151 -10.78 -14.80 15.63
CA THR A 151 -10.08 -14.14 16.75
C THR A 151 -8.97 -13.19 16.27
N LEU A 152 -8.15 -13.63 15.31
CA LEU A 152 -7.10 -12.80 14.72
C LEU A 152 -7.67 -11.60 13.95
N THR A 153 -8.74 -11.81 13.19
CA THR A 153 -9.43 -10.70 12.49
C THR A 153 -9.99 -9.69 13.48
N ALA A 154 -10.60 -10.12 14.58
CA ALA A 154 -11.12 -9.22 15.61
C ALA A 154 -9.99 -8.37 16.22
N ARG A 155 -8.87 -8.99 16.60
CA ARG A 155 -7.66 -8.31 17.10
C ARG A 155 -7.14 -7.26 16.10
N MET A 156 -7.09 -7.61 14.82
CA MET A 156 -6.65 -6.71 13.75
C MET A 156 -7.60 -5.53 13.55
N LEU A 157 -8.92 -5.76 13.61
CA LEU A 157 -9.93 -4.71 13.45
C LEU A 157 -9.92 -3.72 14.63
N ILE A 158 -9.78 -4.21 15.86
CA ILE A 158 -9.66 -3.36 17.06
C ILE A 158 -8.40 -2.49 16.97
N ALA A 159 -7.28 -3.09 16.57
CA ALA A 159 -6.05 -2.34 16.37
C ALA A 159 -6.18 -1.31 15.24
N LEU A 160 -6.89 -1.64 14.15
CA LEU A 160 -7.12 -0.74 13.02
C LEU A 160 -7.97 0.46 13.42
N ASP A 161 -9.04 0.25 14.18
CA ASP A 161 -9.91 1.32 14.69
C ASP A 161 -9.11 2.31 15.55
N LYS A 162 -8.31 1.80 16.48
CA LYS A 162 -7.40 2.62 17.29
C LYS A 162 -6.37 3.36 16.44
N TRP A 163 -5.79 2.70 15.44
CA TRP A 163 -4.79 3.33 14.57
C TRP A 163 -5.41 4.45 13.74
N LEU A 164 -6.62 4.28 13.21
CA LEU A 164 -7.32 5.35 12.49
C LEU A 164 -7.57 6.56 13.41
N ASP A 165 -8.00 6.34 14.65
CA ASP A 165 -8.16 7.41 15.65
C ASP A 165 -6.84 8.17 15.89
N GLU A 166 -5.76 7.45 16.16
CA GLU A 166 -4.42 8.03 16.34
C GLU A 166 -3.93 8.82 15.12
N ARG A 167 -4.21 8.32 13.90
CA ARG A 167 -3.82 9.00 12.65
C ARG A 167 -4.71 10.18 12.29
N HIS A 168 -5.95 10.23 12.75
CA HIS A 168 -6.79 11.42 12.63
C HIS A 168 -6.30 12.57 13.53
N ALA A 169 -5.77 12.25 14.71
CA ALA A 169 -5.15 13.25 15.58
C ALA A 169 -3.88 13.87 14.96
N GLN A 170 -3.17 13.12 14.11
CA GLN A 170 -1.99 13.60 13.39
C GLN A 170 -2.38 14.28 12.07
N SER A 171 -2.11 15.57 11.96
CA SER A 171 -2.48 16.34 10.78
C SER A 171 -1.88 15.76 9.49
N HIS A 172 -2.65 15.77 8.41
CA HIS A 172 -2.30 15.30 7.06
C HIS A 172 -2.08 13.79 6.87
N PHE A 173 -2.05 12.97 7.92
CA PHE A 173 -1.86 11.51 7.75
C PHE A 173 -3.00 10.87 6.95
N ILE A 174 -4.24 11.09 7.34
CA ILE A 174 -5.42 10.51 6.67
C ILE A 174 -5.56 11.05 5.22
N PRO A 175 -5.47 12.36 4.95
CA PRO A 175 -5.46 12.86 3.57
C PRO A 175 -4.33 12.25 2.72
N ALA A 176 -3.12 12.11 3.27
CA ALA A 176 -1.99 11.50 2.57
C ALA A 176 -2.21 9.99 2.34
N LEU A 177 -2.92 9.30 3.24
CA LEU A 177 -3.29 7.90 3.10
C LEU A 177 -4.29 7.67 1.96
N PHE A 178 -5.17 8.63 1.66
CA PHE A 178 -6.18 8.51 0.59
C PHE A 178 -5.86 9.33 -0.68
N ARG A 179 -4.73 10.04 -0.74
CA ARG A 179 -4.34 10.81 -1.93
C ARG A 179 -4.24 9.95 -3.20
N PRO A 180 -4.34 10.54 -4.42
CA PRO A 180 -4.21 9.83 -5.70
C PRO A 180 -2.93 8.97 -5.82
N SER A 181 -2.97 7.97 -6.70
CA SER A 181 -1.84 7.06 -6.94
C SER A 181 -0.63 7.81 -7.52
N PRO A 182 0.58 7.25 -7.50
CA PRO A 182 1.75 7.87 -8.11
C PRO A 182 1.53 8.22 -9.60
N LEU A 183 0.92 7.30 -10.36
CA LEU A 183 0.61 7.49 -11.77
C LEU A 183 -0.37 8.65 -12.04
N GLU A 184 -1.30 8.90 -11.12
CA GLU A 184 -2.25 10.02 -11.23
C GLU A 184 -1.59 11.39 -10.89
N ARG A 185 -0.43 11.39 -10.24
CA ARG A 185 0.24 12.61 -9.73
C ARG A 185 1.51 12.98 -10.48
N ILE A 186 2.16 12.04 -11.15
CA ILE A 186 3.38 12.31 -11.90
C ILE A 186 3.10 13.33 -13.02
N LYS A 187 3.99 14.31 -13.17
CA LYS A 187 3.90 15.37 -14.19
C LYS A 187 5.09 15.35 -15.13
N THR A 188 6.27 15.12 -14.57
CA THR A 188 7.53 15.00 -15.28
C THR A 188 8.25 13.74 -14.80
N ASN A 189 8.90 13.05 -15.74
CA ASN A 189 9.82 11.96 -15.46
C ASN A 189 11.05 12.17 -16.33
N VAL A 190 12.17 12.51 -15.71
CA VAL A 190 13.44 12.74 -16.41
C VAL A 190 14.39 11.62 -16.01
N ILE A 191 14.63 10.71 -16.94
CA ILE A 191 15.63 9.66 -16.78
C ILE A 191 16.94 10.11 -17.41
N ASN A 192 18.05 9.89 -16.71
CA ASN A 192 19.36 10.15 -17.28
C ASN A 192 19.63 9.11 -18.38
N PRO A 193 19.90 9.54 -19.64
CA PRO A 193 20.15 8.63 -20.76
C PRO A 193 21.26 7.61 -20.51
N ALA A 194 22.28 7.94 -19.69
CA ALA A 194 23.35 7.00 -19.34
C ALA A 194 22.86 5.77 -18.55
N TYR A 195 21.66 5.84 -17.96
CA TYR A 195 21.03 4.76 -17.20
C TYR A 195 19.75 4.22 -17.89
N ALA A 196 19.37 4.76 -19.04
CA ALA A 196 18.24 4.28 -19.82
C ALA A 196 18.68 3.05 -20.64
N THR A 197 18.78 1.90 -19.99
CA THR A 197 18.95 0.62 -20.71
C THR A 197 17.59 0.22 -21.29
N GLU A 198 17.35 0.45 -22.57
CA GLU A 198 16.13 -0.06 -23.20
C GLU A 198 16.17 -1.60 -23.25
N SER A 199 15.05 -2.25 -22.93
CA SER A 199 14.89 -3.69 -23.05
C SER A 199 15.01 -4.10 -24.52
N GLY A 200 16.17 -4.62 -24.92
CA GLY A 200 16.52 -4.98 -26.30
C GLY A 200 17.80 -4.34 -26.82
N GLN A 201 18.39 -3.38 -26.08
CA GLN A 201 19.71 -2.87 -26.40
C GLN A 201 20.77 -3.88 -25.94
N THR A 202 21.38 -4.56 -26.91
CA THR A 202 22.67 -5.21 -26.71
C THR A 202 23.72 -4.15 -26.38
N GLU A 203 24.81 -4.51 -25.70
CA GLU A 203 25.89 -3.57 -25.29
C GLU A 203 26.49 -2.74 -26.45
N ASN A 204 26.16 -3.09 -27.69
CA ASN A 204 26.60 -2.41 -28.92
C ASN A 204 25.55 -1.46 -29.52
N SER A 205 24.42 -1.21 -28.86
CA SER A 205 23.42 -0.26 -29.38
C SER A 205 23.91 1.17 -29.20
N LEU A 206 24.05 1.88 -30.32
CA LEU A 206 24.55 3.25 -30.37
C LEU A 206 23.40 4.23 -30.07
N HIS A 207 23.50 4.98 -28.96
CA HIS A 207 22.59 6.07 -28.68
C HIS A 207 23.20 7.37 -29.25
N MET A 208 22.58 7.97 -30.26
CA MET A 208 23.12 9.15 -30.98
C MET A 208 24.54 8.94 -31.53
N GLY A 209 24.87 7.71 -31.96
CA GLY A 209 26.18 7.36 -32.51
C GLY A 209 27.28 7.08 -31.48
N TYR A 210 26.95 7.02 -30.18
CA TYR A 210 27.89 6.68 -29.11
C TYR A 210 27.43 5.46 -28.33
N SER A 211 28.37 4.64 -27.89
CA SER A 211 28.11 3.56 -26.93
C SER A 211 27.86 4.12 -25.53
N ALA A 212 27.13 3.37 -24.69
CA ALA A 212 26.88 3.74 -23.30
C ALA A 212 28.20 3.98 -22.51
N LEU A 213 29.25 3.22 -22.83
CA LEU A 213 30.58 3.38 -22.22
C LEU A 213 31.23 4.71 -22.61
N GLU A 214 31.12 5.12 -23.87
CA GLU A 214 31.64 6.41 -24.36
C GLU A 214 30.87 7.58 -23.78
N ILE A 215 29.54 7.49 -23.66
CA ILE A 215 28.71 8.52 -23.01
C ILE A 215 29.10 8.67 -21.54
N LYS A 216 29.24 7.54 -20.82
CA LYS A 216 29.68 7.52 -19.42
C LYS A 216 31.09 8.12 -19.26
N SER A 217 32.03 7.76 -20.13
CA SER A 217 33.39 8.29 -20.15
C SER A 217 33.42 9.80 -20.40
N LYS A 218 32.61 10.30 -21.35
CA LYS A 218 32.48 11.73 -21.63
C LYS A 218 31.84 12.51 -20.48
N MET A 219 30.81 11.95 -19.82
CA MET A 219 30.22 12.56 -18.63
C MET A 219 31.22 12.64 -17.46
N LEU A 220 31.96 11.57 -17.19
CA LEU A 220 33.02 11.55 -16.17
C LEU A 220 34.17 12.51 -16.50
N ALA A 221 34.46 12.72 -17.79
CA ALA A 221 35.45 13.71 -18.22
C ALA A 221 34.97 15.15 -18.01
N LEU A 222 33.66 15.41 -18.14
CA LEU A 222 33.03 16.72 -17.91
C LEU A 222 32.86 17.04 -16.40
N GLU A 223 32.73 16.04 -15.54
CA GLU A 223 32.67 16.21 -14.07
C GLU A 223 34.02 16.58 -13.43
N LYS A 224 35.08 16.80 -14.23
CA LYS A 224 36.31 17.41 -13.73
C LYS A 224 36.06 18.88 -13.46
N ALA A 225 35.76 19.21 -12.20
CA ALA A 225 35.84 20.59 -11.73
C ALA A 225 37.32 21.03 -11.83
N ASP A 226 37.64 21.84 -12.85
CA ASP A 226 39.00 22.34 -13.08
C ASP A 226 39.49 23.27 -11.95
N THR A 227 38.59 23.77 -11.09
CA THR A 227 38.99 24.57 -9.92
C THR A 227 37.96 24.44 -8.80
N CYS A 228 38.36 23.83 -7.68
CA CYS A 228 37.60 23.91 -6.44
C CYS A 228 38.05 25.17 -5.68
N ILE A 229 37.27 26.25 -5.77
CA ILE A 229 37.50 27.44 -4.94
C ILE A 229 36.72 27.22 -3.63
N TYR A 230 37.42 26.89 -2.56
CA TYR A 230 36.85 26.98 -1.22
C TYR A 230 36.55 28.44 -0.94
N ASN A 231 35.28 28.81 -0.85
CA ASN A 231 34.89 30.15 -0.42
C ASN A 231 35.18 30.29 1.08
N PRO A 232 36.21 31.07 1.49
CA PRO A 232 36.55 31.21 2.91
C PRO A 232 35.50 32.00 3.70
N LEU A 233 34.53 32.61 3.02
CA LEU A 233 33.46 33.41 3.61
C LEU A 233 32.14 32.63 3.80
N PHE A 234 32.12 31.33 3.48
CA PHE A 234 30.92 30.52 3.66
C PHE A 234 30.60 30.38 5.16
N GLY A 235 29.62 31.15 5.63
CA GLY A 235 29.24 31.23 7.05
C GLY A 235 29.72 32.48 7.79
N SER A 236 30.33 33.46 7.12
CA SER A 236 30.87 34.67 7.77
C SER A 236 30.10 35.97 7.50
N ASP A 237 28.91 35.92 6.89
CA ASP A 237 28.03 37.08 6.56
C ASP A 237 28.69 38.25 5.79
N LEU A 238 29.89 38.06 5.25
CA LEU A 238 30.62 39.08 4.49
C LEU A 238 30.32 38.94 2.99
N GLN A 239 30.04 40.07 2.34
CA GLN A 239 29.79 40.09 0.89
C GLN A 239 31.09 39.89 0.10
N TYR A 240 31.07 38.92 -0.80
CA TYR A 240 32.16 38.66 -1.73
C TYR A 240 32.30 39.84 -2.70
N THR A 241 33.44 40.53 -2.68
CA THR A 241 33.75 41.61 -3.63
C THR A 241 34.87 41.13 -4.56
N ASN A 242 34.53 40.94 -5.84
CA ASN A 242 35.53 40.67 -6.88
C ASN A 242 36.25 41.99 -7.21
N ARG A 243 37.49 42.12 -6.77
CA ARG A 243 38.49 43.01 -7.38
C ARG A 243 39.62 42.17 -7.92
#